data_AF-A0AAN3V886-F1
#
_entry.id   AF-A0AAN3V886-F1
#
_cell.length_a   1.000
_cell.length_b   1.000
_cell.length_c   1.000
_cell.angle_alpha   90.00
_cell.angle_beta   90.00
_cell.angle_gamma   90.00
#
_symmetry.space_group_name_H-M   'P 1'
#
loop_
_entity.id
_entity.type
_entity.pdbx_description
1 polymer ?
#
loop_
_entity_poly.entity_id
_entity_poly.type
_entity_poly.pdbx_seq_one_letter_code
_entity_poly.pdbx_strand_id
1 'polypeptide(L)'
;MGRIVVDVDGIELAELINVVCDNGHSLRVVDESDRASTDCTPSFAALTGIRCSTAHITAKDNAWLYSLSHQTNDTGESEWIHFTGSGYLLRTDAWSYPVLRLKRQGLSKTFRRLVVTLIRRYGVSLIHLDASAECLPGLPTFDW
;
A
#
# COMPACT_ATOMS: atom_id res chain seq x y z
N MET A 1 15.51 13.42 -16.19
CA MET A 1 15.08 13.99 -14.90
C MET A 1 14.74 15.45 -15.15
N GLY A 2 13.47 15.84 -15.12
CA GLY A 2 13.08 17.24 -15.32
C GLY A 2 13.43 18.08 -14.10
N ARG A 3 13.95 19.30 -14.31
CA ARG A 3 14.05 20.32 -13.26
C ARG A 3 12.88 21.27 -13.46
N ILE A 4 12.03 21.41 -12.45
CA ILE A 4 10.98 22.42 -12.43
C ILE A 4 11.47 23.52 -11.50
N VAL A 5 11.52 24.75 -12.00
CA VAL A 5 11.82 25.95 -11.22
C VAL A 5 10.49 26.65 -11.02
N VAL A 6 10.12 26.85 -9.75
CA VAL A 6 8.89 27.55 -9.36
C VAL A 6 9.30 28.72 -8.51
N ASP A 7 8.79 29.90 -8.86
CA ASP A 7 8.90 31.08 -8.02
C ASP A 7 7.79 31.08 -6.99
N VAL A 8 8.15 31.27 -5.72
CA VAL A 8 7.25 31.08 -4.58
C VAL A 8 7.23 32.37 -3.77
N ASP A 9 6.63 33.41 -4.36
CA ASP A 9 6.44 34.69 -3.68
C ASP A 9 5.27 34.60 -2.69
N GLY A 10 5.56 34.92 -1.42
CA GLY A 10 4.54 35.16 -0.40
C GLY A 10 3.89 33.91 0.22
N ILE A 11 4.43 32.70 -0.02
CA ILE A 11 3.98 31.47 0.65
C ILE A 11 5.02 31.07 1.70
N GLU A 12 4.55 30.92 2.94
CA GLU A 12 5.39 30.41 4.03
C GLU A 12 5.79 28.95 3.74
N LEU A 13 7.05 28.60 4.01
CA LEU A 13 7.57 27.24 3.73
C LEU A 13 6.73 26.14 4.39
N ALA A 14 6.17 26.42 5.56
CA ALA A 14 5.27 25.50 6.27
C ALA A 14 3.97 25.24 5.51
N GLU A 15 3.37 26.26 4.89
CA GLU A 15 2.15 26.11 4.09
C GLU A 15 2.42 25.26 2.85
N LEU A 16 3.56 25.49 2.18
CA LEU A 16 3.97 24.70 1.03
C LEU A 16 4.19 23.23 1.41
N ILE A 17 4.89 22.97 2.53
CA ILE A 17 5.10 21.60 3.03
C ILE A 17 3.76 20.92 3.31
N ASN A 18 2.82 21.60 3.96
CA ASN A 18 1.50 21.03 4.26
C ASN A 18 0.76 20.64 2.98
N VAL A 19 0.71 21.53 1.97
CA VAL A 19 0.06 21.24 0.68
C VAL A 19 0.71 20.05 -0.01
N VAL A 20 2.04 19.95 0.01
CA VAL A 20 2.75 18.81 -0.59
C VAL A 20 2.46 17.51 0.15
N CYS A 21 2.45 17.54 1.48
CA CYS A 21 2.09 16.40 2.32
C CYS A 21 0.64 15.94 2.12
N ASP A 22 -0.30 16.87 1.97
CA ASP A 22 -1.72 16.59 1.69
C ASP A 22 -1.91 15.87 0.33
N ASN A 23 -0.98 16.09 -0.61
CA ASN A 23 -0.93 15.41 -1.90
C ASN A 23 -0.09 14.12 -1.89
N GLY A 24 0.37 13.67 -0.71
CA GLY A 24 1.13 12.43 -0.56
C GLY A 24 2.59 12.53 -1.03
N HIS A 25 3.13 13.74 -1.12
CA HIS A 25 4.51 14.00 -1.50
C HIS A 25 5.31 14.56 -0.31
N SER A 26 6.63 14.69 -0.44
CA SER A 26 7.51 15.28 0.59
C SER A 26 8.50 16.26 -0.04
N LEU A 27 8.73 17.38 0.65
CA LEU A 27 9.77 18.35 0.32
C LEU A 27 10.95 18.18 1.29
N ARG A 28 12.17 18.15 0.75
CA ARG A 28 13.41 18.25 1.54
C ARG A 28 14.30 19.36 0.97
N VAL A 29 14.92 20.13 1.84
CA VAL A 29 15.99 21.07 1.45
C VAL A 29 17.27 20.26 1.29
N VAL A 30 17.99 20.46 0.18
CA VAL A 30 19.20 19.71 -0.16
C VAL A 30 20.32 20.73 -0.39
N ASP A 31 21.45 20.59 0.31
CA ASP A 31 22.64 21.41 0.05
C ASP A 31 23.43 20.90 -1.18
N GLU A 32 24.30 21.71 -1.75
CA GLU A 32 25.16 21.31 -2.88
C GLU A 32 26.06 20.10 -2.53
N SER A 33 26.40 19.93 -1.25
CA SER A 33 27.18 18.80 -0.73
C SER A 33 26.36 17.50 -0.61
N ASP A 34 25.04 17.58 -0.44
CA ASP A 34 24.11 16.43 -0.42
C ASP A 34 23.79 15.87 -1.82
N ARG A 35 24.28 16.53 -2.88
CA ARG A 35 24.12 16.06 -4.27
C ARG A 35 24.79 14.70 -4.53
N ALA A 36 25.69 14.25 -3.64
CA ALA A 36 26.43 13.00 -3.78
C ALA A 36 25.77 11.77 -3.11
N SER A 37 24.54 11.88 -2.57
CA SER A 37 23.75 10.71 -2.16
C SER A 37 22.35 10.77 -2.75
N THR A 38 22.29 10.59 -4.06
CA THR A 38 21.07 10.10 -4.70
C THR A 38 21.29 8.67 -5.16
N ASP A 39 21.66 7.78 -4.22
CA ASP A 39 21.27 6.37 -4.33
C ASP A 39 19.74 6.27 -4.10
N CYS A 40 18.98 7.01 -4.93
CA CYS A 40 17.56 6.81 -5.02
C CYS A 40 17.37 5.59 -5.89
N THR A 41 16.74 4.56 -5.32
CA THR A 41 16.24 3.42 -6.08
C THR A 41 15.56 3.94 -7.33
N PRO A 42 15.95 3.50 -8.54
CA PRO A 42 15.30 3.95 -9.76
C PRO A 42 13.79 3.79 -9.64
N SER A 43 13.01 4.73 -10.15
CA SER A 43 11.54 4.68 -10.02
C SER A 43 10.93 3.38 -10.54
N PHE A 44 11.56 2.76 -11.55
CA PHE A 44 11.15 1.46 -12.09
C PHE A 44 11.45 0.27 -11.17
N ALA A 45 12.33 0.46 -10.18
CA ALA A 45 12.72 -0.55 -9.20
C ALA A 45 12.05 -0.33 -7.82
N ALA A 46 11.38 0.81 -7.62
CA ALA A 46 10.67 1.10 -6.38
C ALA A 46 9.28 0.41 -6.38
N LEU A 47 9.00 -0.36 -5.33
CA LEU A 47 7.69 -0.95 -5.07
C LEU A 47 7.03 -0.20 -3.91
N THR A 48 5.85 0.38 -4.13
CA THR A 48 5.11 1.12 -3.11
C THR A 48 4.25 0.16 -2.28
N GLY A 49 4.43 0.21 -0.96
CA GLY A 49 3.72 -0.65 -0.03
C GLY A 49 3.04 0.11 1.11
N ILE A 50 1.98 -0.46 1.65
CA ILE A 50 1.35 -0.02 2.89
C ILE A 50 1.24 -1.19 3.87
N ARG A 51 1.43 -0.93 5.15
CA ARG A 51 1.20 -1.89 6.23
C ARG A 51 0.06 -1.40 7.12
N CYS A 52 -0.88 -2.29 7.44
CA CYS A 52 -2.00 -1.99 8.34
C CYS A 52 -2.49 -3.22 9.08
N SER A 53 -3.27 -3.00 10.15
CA SER A 53 -3.76 -4.07 11.01
C SER A 53 -4.63 -5.10 10.29
N THR A 54 -4.52 -6.38 10.67
CA THR A 54 -5.53 -7.41 10.33
C THR A 54 -6.91 -7.11 10.93
N ALA A 55 -7.03 -6.18 11.88
CA ALA A 55 -8.33 -5.70 12.36
C ALA A 55 -9.22 -5.13 11.22
N HIS A 56 -8.64 -4.75 10.07
CA HIS A 56 -9.42 -4.27 8.91
C HIS A 56 -10.08 -5.38 8.07
N ILE A 57 -9.82 -6.65 8.38
CA ILE A 57 -10.45 -7.79 7.69
C ILE A 57 -11.40 -8.51 8.65
N THR A 58 -12.42 -9.17 8.11
CA THR A 58 -13.33 -9.97 8.94
C THR A 58 -12.72 -11.34 9.24
N ALA A 59 -13.15 -12.02 10.31
CA ALA A 59 -12.74 -13.40 10.61
C ALA A 59 -12.94 -14.35 9.41
N LYS A 60 -14.04 -14.17 8.67
CA LYS A 60 -14.32 -14.95 7.46
C LYS A 60 -13.30 -14.67 6.36
N ASP A 61 -12.99 -13.40 6.11
CA ASP A 61 -11.97 -13.04 5.12
C ASP A 61 -10.58 -13.55 5.52
N ASN A 62 -10.25 -13.52 6.82
CA ASN A 62 -9.03 -14.11 7.35
C ASN A 62 -8.92 -15.62 7.03
N ALA A 63 -9.98 -16.39 7.31
CA ALA A 63 -10.00 -17.82 7.01
C ALA A 63 -9.82 -18.11 5.50
N TRP A 64 -10.43 -17.29 4.64
CA TRP A 64 -10.24 -17.37 3.20
C TRP A 64 -8.81 -17.04 2.80
N LEU A 65 -8.25 -15.91 3.25
CA LEU A 65 -6.88 -15.52 2.95
C LEU A 65 -5.88 -16.58 3.39
N TYR A 66 -6.06 -17.18 4.58
CA TYR A 66 -5.25 -18.30 5.04
C TYR A 66 -5.30 -19.49 4.07
N SER A 67 -6.49 -19.86 3.61
CA SER A 67 -6.65 -20.96 2.67
C SER A 67 -6.02 -20.65 1.31
N LEU A 68 -6.19 -19.42 0.80
CA LEU A 68 -5.63 -18.98 -0.47
C LEU A 68 -4.09 -18.92 -0.44
N SER A 69 -3.51 -18.46 0.67
CA SER A 69 -2.06 -18.33 0.80
C SER A 69 -1.34 -19.67 0.91
N HIS A 70 -2.04 -20.76 1.22
CA HIS A 70 -1.49 -22.10 1.37
C HIS A 70 -1.84 -23.04 0.21
N GLN A 71 -2.40 -22.51 -0.89
CA GLN A 71 -2.62 -23.31 -2.09
C GLN A 71 -1.28 -23.76 -2.70
N THR A 72 -1.18 -25.03 -3.06
CA THR A 72 0.05 -25.67 -3.58
C THR A 72 0.04 -25.83 -5.10
N ASN A 73 -0.89 -25.19 -5.81
CA ASN A 73 -0.95 -25.22 -7.27
C ASN A 73 0.05 -24.20 -7.87
N ASP A 74 0.75 -24.62 -8.93
CA ASP A 74 1.87 -23.87 -9.54
C ASP A 74 1.49 -22.50 -10.15
N THR A 75 0.21 -22.10 -10.16
CA THR A 75 -0.30 -20.81 -10.70
C THR A 75 -1.43 -20.24 -9.82
N GLY A 76 -1.34 -20.52 -8.52
CA GLY A 76 -2.38 -20.30 -7.53
C GLY A 76 -2.56 -18.86 -7.05
N GLU A 77 -3.46 -18.70 -6.07
CA GLU A 77 -3.57 -17.43 -5.34
C GLU A 77 -2.36 -17.22 -4.39
N SER A 78 -1.62 -18.28 -4.06
CA SER A 78 -0.40 -18.26 -3.25
C SER A 78 0.79 -17.56 -3.92
N GLU A 79 0.73 -17.30 -5.23
CA GLU A 79 1.75 -16.51 -5.95
C GLU A 79 1.73 -15.02 -5.61
N TRP A 80 0.61 -14.52 -5.07
CA TRP A 80 0.42 -13.09 -4.82
C TRP A 80 -0.25 -12.78 -3.48
N ILE A 81 -0.73 -13.79 -2.76
CA ILE A 81 -1.19 -13.70 -1.38
C ILE A 81 -0.29 -14.61 -0.53
N HIS A 82 0.55 -14.01 0.31
CA HIS A 82 1.52 -14.75 1.10
C HIS A 82 1.20 -14.62 2.59
N PHE A 83 1.19 -15.73 3.32
CA PHE A 83 1.08 -15.70 4.77
C PHE A 83 2.41 -15.27 5.39
N THR A 84 2.37 -14.28 6.30
CA THR A 84 3.58 -13.72 6.94
C THR A 84 3.75 -14.19 8.39
N GLY A 85 2.97 -15.17 8.86
CA GLY A 85 2.95 -15.61 10.26
C GLY A 85 1.95 -14.83 11.12
N SER A 86 1.93 -13.50 11.02
CA SER A 86 1.01 -12.61 11.74
C SER A 86 -0.09 -12.01 10.86
N GLY A 87 -0.16 -12.38 9.59
CA GLY A 87 -1.11 -11.82 8.62
C GLY A 87 -0.72 -12.16 7.18
N TYR A 88 -0.89 -11.21 6.26
CA TYR A 88 -0.79 -11.46 4.82
C TYR A 88 -0.11 -10.35 4.04
N LEU A 89 0.70 -10.72 3.06
CA LEU A 89 1.23 -9.83 2.04
C LEU A 89 0.49 -10.05 0.72
N LEU A 90 -0.11 -8.99 0.17
CA LEU A 90 -0.82 -9.00 -1.10
C LEU A 90 -0.06 -8.19 -2.14
N ARG A 91 0.32 -8.84 -3.24
CA ARG A 91 0.93 -8.23 -4.44
C ARG A 91 -0.13 -7.95 -5.49
N THR A 92 -0.76 -6.79 -5.40
CA THR A 92 -1.91 -6.43 -6.26
C THR A 92 -1.52 -6.13 -7.71
N ASP A 93 -0.23 -5.95 -7.99
CA ASP A 93 0.35 -5.80 -9.32
C ASP A 93 0.65 -7.13 -10.02
N ALA A 94 0.59 -8.26 -9.31
CA ALA A 94 0.81 -9.58 -9.91
C ALA A 94 -0.25 -9.97 -10.95
N TRP A 95 -1.42 -9.30 -10.92
CA TRP A 95 -2.54 -9.58 -11.81
C TRP A 95 -3.21 -8.28 -12.25
N SER A 96 -3.72 -8.21 -13.49
CA SER A 96 -4.37 -6.99 -14.01
C SER A 96 -5.67 -6.61 -13.29
N TYR A 97 -6.33 -7.58 -12.64
CA TYR A 97 -7.64 -7.38 -11.98
C TYR A 97 -7.69 -8.04 -10.60
N PRO A 98 -6.84 -7.63 -9.64
CA PRO A 98 -6.69 -8.32 -8.35
C PRO A 98 -8.00 -8.36 -7.57
N VAL A 99 -8.76 -7.26 -7.57
CA VAL A 99 -10.04 -7.14 -6.86
C VAL A 99 -11.14 -8.04 -7.48
N LEU A 100 -11.12 -8.23 -8.80
CA LEU A 100 -12.03 -9.17 -9.46
C LEU A 100 -11.67 -10.61 -9.10
N ARG A 101 -10.37 -10.92 -9.01
CA ARG A 101 -9.88 -12.23 -8.58
C ARG A 101 -10.30 -12.53 -7.14
N LEU A 102 -10.12 -11.58 -6.21
CA LEU A 102 -10.64 -11.68 -4.84
C LEU A 102 -12.15 -11.95 -4.80
N LYS A 103 -12.92 -11.30 -5.69
CA LYS A 103 -14.38 -11.52 -5.77
C LYS A 103 -14.69 -12.96 -6.18
N ARG A 104 -13.96 -13.52 -7.15
CA ARG A 104 -14.14 -14.90 -7.63
C ARG A 104 -13.75 -15.92 -6.55
N GLN A 105 -12.77 -15.60 -5.71
CA GLN A 105 -12.38 -16.42 -4.56
C GLN A 105 -13.33 -16.31 -3.35
N GLY A 106 -14.39 -15.50 -3.44
CA GLY A 106 -15.41 -15.41 -2.38
C GLY A 106 -15.11 -14.40 -1.28
N LEU A 107 -14.06 -13.57 -1.40
CA LEU A 107 -13.75 -12.52 -0.43
C LEU A 107 -14.85 -11.46 -0.38
N SER A 108 -15.09 -10.96 0.84
CA SER A 108 -16.20 -10.08 1.14
C SER A 108 -16.15 -8.78 0.34
N LYS A 109 -17.31 -8.12 0.21
CA LYS A 109 -17.38 -6.76 -0.37
C LYS A 109 -16.56 -5.77 0.45
N THR A 110 -16.51 -5.95 1.77
CA THR A 110 -15.74 -5.12 2.69
C THR A 110 -14.25 -5.25 2.41
N PHE A 111 -13.71 -6.47 2.36
CA PHE A 111 -12.30 -6.69 2.06
C PHE A 111 -11.91 -6.14 0.69
N ARG A 112 -12.75 -6.37 -0.32
CA ARG A 112 -12.51 -5.82 -1.66
C ARG A 112 -12.53 -4.28 -1.69
N ARG A 113 -13.38 -3.64 -0.88
CA ARG A 113 -13.38 -2.18 -0.73
C ARG A 113 -12.12 -1.70 -0.03
N LEU A 114 -11.65 -2.39 1.01
CA LEU A 114 -10.37 -2.10 1.66
C LEU A 114 -9.25 -2.08 0.61
N VAL A 115 -9.08 -3.17 -0.14
CA VAL A 115 -8.04 -3.29 -1.18
C VAL A 115 -8.15 -2.18 -2.24
N VAL A 116 -9.36 -1.89 -2.73
CA VAL A 116 -9.58 -0.78 -3.69
C VAL A 116 -9.17 0.56 -3.09
N THR A 117 -9.54 0.84 -1.84
CA THR A 117 -9.19 2.08 -1.17
C THR A 117 -7.68 2.20 -1.02
N LEU A 118 -6.99 1.12 -0.62
CA LEU A 118 -5.53 1.17 -0.44
C LEU A 118 -4.82 1.47 -1.77
N ILE A 119 -5.17 0.75 -2.84
CA ILE A 119 -4.61 0.97 -4.18
C ILE A 119 -4.88 2.41 -4.66
N ARG A 120 -6.14 2.86 -4.58
CA ARG A 120 -6.54 4.16 -5.18
C ARG A 120 -6.11 5.37 -4.37
N ARG A 121 -6.13 5.28 -3.04
CA ARG A 121 -5.82 6.41 -2.15
C ARG A 121 -4.33 6.57 -1.94
N TYR A 122 -3.59 5.47 -1.85
CA TYR A 122 -2.16 5.51 -1.50
C TYR A 122 -1.25 5.12 -2.66
N GLY A 123 -1.79 4.72 -3.82
CA GLY A 123 -0.97 4.37 -4.99
C GLY A 123 -0.05 3.16 -4.74
N VAL A 124 -0.47 2.24 -3.87
CA VAL A 124 0.32 1.07 -3.48
C VAL A 124 -0.02 -0.16 -4.30
N SER A 125 0.99 -0.95 -4.62
CA SER A 125 0.83 -2.28 -5.21
C SER A 125 1.03 -3.40 -4.18
N LEU A 126 1.75 -3.12 -3.09
CA LEU A 126 1.99 -4.06 -1.99
C LEU A 126 1.15 -3.70 -0.76
N ILE A 127 0.38 -4.65 -0.25
CA ILE A 127 -0.44 -4.46 0.96
C ILE A 127 -0.02 -5.51 1.99
N HIS A 128 0.49 -5.07 3.14
CA HIS A 128 0.81 -5.94 4.27
C HIS A 128 -0.23 -5.78 5.37
N LEU A 129 -1.06 -6.80 5.56
CA LEU A 129 -1.97 -6.94 6.69
C LEU A 129 -1.20 -7.64 7.81
N ASP A 130 -1.01 -7.01 8.95
CA ASP A 130 -0.21 -7.54 10.06
C ASP A 130 -0.95 -7.36 11.38
N ALA A 131 -1.12 -8.41 12.17
CA ALA A 131 -1.77 -8.33 13.48
C ALA A 131 -1.09 -7.34 14.43
N SER A 132 0.21 -7.07 14.26
CA SER A 132 0.95 -6.11 15.09
C SER A 132 0.95 -4.68 14.55
N ALA A 133 0.34 -4.44 13.38
CA ALA A 133 0.29 -3.11 12.78
C ALA A 133 -0.89 -2.28 13.30
N GLU A 134 -0.76 -0.96 13.19
CA GLU A 134 -1.79 -0.01 13.55
C GLU A 134 -2.98 -0.03 12.58
N CYS A 135 -4.14 0.38 13.07
CA CYS A 135 -5.32 0.58 12.26
C CYS A 135 -5.21 1.89 11.47
N LEU A 136 -5.48 1.84 10.18
CA LEU A 136 -5.63 3.02 9.35
C LEU A 136 -6.92 3.77 9.69
N PRO A 137 -6.84 5.10 9.90
CA PRO A 137 -8.00 5.89 10.28
C PRO A 137 -9.05 5.94 9.15
N GLY A 138 -10.32 5.95 9.55
CA GLY A 138 -11.46 6.06 8.62
C GLY A 138 -11.76 4.81 7.80
N LEU A 139 -11.11 3.67 8.11
CA LEU A 139 -11.43 2.37 7.54
C LEU A 139 -12.12 1.47 8.58
N PRO A 140 -13.08 0.62 8.17
CA PRO A 140 -13.76 -0.28 9.10
C PRO A 140 -12.77 -1.22 9.80
N THR A 141 -13.03 -1.50 11.07
CA THR A 141 -12.35 -2.53 11.84
C THR A 141 -13.35 -3.56 12.35
N PHE A 142 -12.86 -4.75 12.66
CA PHE A 142 -13.63 -5.90 13.11
C PHE A 142 -12.91 -6.52 14.30
N ASP A 143 -13.69 -6.96 15.29
CA ASP A 143 -13.21 -7.65 16.48
C ASP A 143 -13.35 -9.16 16.26
N TRP A 144 -12.22 -9.88 16.28
CA TRP A 144 -12.16 -11.34 16.13
C TRP A 144 -10.79 -11.91 16.53
#